data_AF-A0A3B0RJ16-F1
#
_entry.id   AF-A0A3B0RJ16-F1
#
_cell.length_a   1.000
_cell.length_b   1.000
_cell.length_c   1.000
_cell.angle_alpha   90.00
_cell.angle_beta   90.00
_cell.angle_gamma   90.00
#
_symmetry.space_group_name_H-M   'P 1'
#
loop_
_entity.id
_entity.type
_entity.pdbx_description
1 polymer ?
#
loop_
_entity_poly.entity_id
_entity_poly.type
_entity_poly.pdbx_seq_one_letter_code
_entity_poly.pdbx_strand_id
1 'polypeptide(L)'
;MSDFTAHISPIVLLDVSLLTMLIIVAFAMLRSRHLFAVVMLSGIYSLLSAAFFVSLDAVDVAFTEAAVGAGISTVLMLGGMLLTARREKPAAKGRAPVALAVVLATGAALIYATTDMPAFGDPNAPANISIGQRYVEETPNDIAIPNIVTAVLASYRGFDTLGETMVIFTAGIAVILLLGAGSGRGGRKVADREASDREASNGEAK
;
A
#
# COMPACT_ATOMS: atom_id res chain seq x y z
N MET A 1 18.27 42.71 7.24
CA MET A 1 17.62 41.56 7.91
C MET A 1 16.13 41.80 7.80
N SER A 2 15.57 41.51 6.62
CA SER A 2 14.16 41.70 6.31
C SER A 2 13.45 40.37 6.45
N ASP A 3 12.35 40.38 7.18
CA ASP A 3 11.53 39.25 7.60
C ASP A 3 11.24 38.25 6.48
N PHE A 4 11.84 37.06 6.58
CA PHE A 4 11.37 35.87 5.87
C PHE A 4 10.24 35.26 6.71
N THR A 5 9.06 35.86 6.66
CA THR A 5 7.84 35.17 7.09
C THR A 5 7.52 34.12 6.02
N ALA A 6 8.01 32.90 6.22
CA ALA A 6 7.58 31.76 5.43
C ALA A 6 6.07 31.57 5.64
N HIS A 7 5.27 32.14 4.76
CA HIS A 7 3.85 31.80 4.68
C HIS A 7 3.77 30.37 4.16
N ILE A 8 3.74 29.39 5.08
CA ILE A 8 3.50 28.00 4.74
C ILE A 8 2.13 27.95 4.04
N SER A 9 2.12 27.51 2.79
CA SER A 9 0.89 27.39 2.04
C SER A 9 -0.02 26.35 2.72
N PRO A 10 -1.35 26.58 2.78
CA PRO A 10 -2.27 25.64 3.41
C PRO A 10 -2.17 24.21 2.85
N ILE A 11 -1.84 24.10 1.55
CA ILE A 11 -1.63 22.81 0.87
C ILE A 11 -0.39 22.07 1.40
N VAL A 12 0.74 22.76 1.59
CA VAL A 12 1.96 22.15 2.14
C VAL A 12 1.73 21.71 3.59
N LEU A 13 0.97 22.50 4.37
CA LEU A 13 0.58 22.11 5.72
C LEU A 13 -0.28 20.84 5.71
N LEU A 14 -1.26 20.75 4.79
CA LEU A 14 -2.08 19.57 4.60
C LEU A 14 -1.21 18.35 4.22
N ASP A 15 -0.35 18.48 3.22
CA ASP A 15 0.52 17.39 2.75
C ASP A 15 1.45 16.88 3.85
N VAL A 16 2.12 17.79 4.56
CA VAL A 16 2.99 17.43 5.69
C VAL A 16 2.18 16.76 6.81
N SER A 17 0.95 17.22 7.06
CA SER A 17 0.08 16.58 8.06
C SER A 17 -0.32 15.16 7.67
N LEU A 18 -0.70 14.93 6.41
CA LEU A 18 -1.05 13.61 5.87
C LEU A 18 0.15 12.66 5.89
N LEU A 19 1.31 13.12 5.44
CA LEU A 19 2.56 12.35 5.49
C LEU A 19 2.97 12.00 6.91
N THR A 20 2.81 12.95 7.85
CA THR A 20 3.08 12.69 9.27
C THR A 20 2.11 11.64 9.83
N MET A 21 0.82 11.72 9.50
CA MET A 21 -0.16 10.70 9.87
C MET A 21 0.19 9.32 9.29
N LEU A 22 0.64 9.25 8.03
CA LEU A 22 1.09 8.00 7.41
C LEU A 22 2.27 7.38 8.18
N ILE A 23 3.26 8.19 8.58
CA ILE A 23 4.39 7.72 9.40
C ILE A 23 3.91 7.19 10.76
N ILE A 24 2.99 7.90 11.41
CA ILE A 24 2.42 7.49 12.70
C ILE A 24 1.68 6.15 12.57
N VAL A 25 0.83 6.00 11.54
CA VAL A 25 0.08 4.77 11.28
C VAL A 25 1.03 3.61 10.96
N ALA A 26 2.04 3.84 10.13
CA ALA A 26 3.05 2.82 9.82
C ALA A 26 3.78 2.35 11.08
N PHE A 27 4.17 3.26 11.98
CA PHE A 27 4.79 2.89 13.25
C PHE A 27 3.81 2.14 14.17
N ALA A 28 2.54 2.54 14.20
CA ALA A 28 1.49 1.84 14.95
C ALA A 28 1.29 0.41 14.43
N MET A 29 1.34 0.20 13.11
CA MET A 29 1.28 -1.13 12.49
C MET A 29 2.45 -2.00 12.94
N LEU A 30 3.68 -1.48 12.91
CA LEU A 30 4.89 -2.21 13.34
C LEU A 30 4.88 -2.59 14.82
N ARG A 31 4.20 -1.80 15.67
CA ARG A 31 4.10 -2.05 17.11
C ARG A 31 2.92 -2.97 17.47
N SER A 32 1.95 -3.13 16.59
CA SER A 32 0.75 -3.93 16.84
C SER A 32 1.03 -5.42 16.64
N ARG A 33 0.70 -6.22 17.66
CA ARG A 33 0.76 -7.71 17.60
C ARG A 33 -0.58 -8.36 17.24
N HIS A 34 -1.64 -7.55 17.16
CA HIS A 34 -2.99 -8.01 16.86
C HIS A 34 -3.24 -7.84 15.36
N LEU A 35 -3.43 -8.94 14.64
CA LEU A 35 -3.55 -8.91 13.18
C LEU A 35 -4.79 -8.13 12.75
N PHE A 36 -5.89 -8.21 13.50
CA PHE A 36 -7.08 -7.40 13.24
C PHE A 36 -6.77 -5.91 13.26
N ALA A 37 -6.03 -5.44 14.26
CA ALA A 37 -5.62 -4.04 14.36
C ALA A 37 -4.67 -3.66 13.22
N VAL A 38 -3.74 -4.54 12.83
CA VAL A 38 -2.84 -4.29 11.68
C VAL A 38 -3.64 -4.15 10.39
N VAL A 39 -4.64 -5.01 10.16
CA VAL A 39 -5.49 -4.95 8.95
C VAL A 39 -6.31 -3.65 8.92
N MET A 40 -6.90 -3.24 10.04
CA MET A 40 -7.61 -1.96 10.12
C MET A 40 -6.67 -0.76 9.90
N LEU A 41 -5.46 -0.80 10.47
CA LEU A 41 -4.45 0.24 10.28
C LEU A 41 -3.92 0.28 8.84
N SER A 42 -3.77 -0.86 8.16
CA SER A 42 -3.46 -0.90 6.72
C SER A 42 -4.53 -0.21 5.88
N GLY A 43 -5.81 -0.45 6.20
CA GLY A 43 -6.92 0.23 5.52
C GLY A 43 -6.91 1.75 5.75
N ILE A 44 -6.63 2.19 6.98
CA ILE A 44 -6.47 3.61 7.31
C ILE A 44 -5.27 4.22 6.58
N TYR A 45 -4.13 3.51 6.53
CA TYR A 45 -2.96 3.95 5.79
C TYR A 45 -3.30 4.18 4.31
N SER A 46 -4.02 3.24 3.70
CA SER A 46 -4.45 3.36 2.30
C SER A 46 -5.48 4.48 2.06
N LEU A 47 -6.36 4.75 3.02
CA LEU A 47 -7.27 5.89 2.91
C LEU A 47 -6.52 7.24 3.03
N LEU A 48 -5.50 7.31 3.90
CA LEU A 48 -4.65 8.48 4.05
C LEU A 48 -3.77 8.71 2.80
N SER A 49 -3.25 7.66 2.17
CA SER A 49 -2.51 7.77 0.90
C SER A 49 -3.44 8.21 -0.23
N ALA A 50 -4.68 7.70 -0.30
CA ALA A 50 -5.67 8.17 -1.27
C ALA A 50 -5.98 9.67 -1.09
N ALA A 51 -6.15 10.14 0.15
CA ALA A 51 -6.33 11.57 0.42
C ALA A 51 -5.10 12.40 -0.01
N PHE A 52 -3.89 11.88 0.21
CA PHE A 52 -2.66 12.51 -0.25
C PHE A 52 -2.58 12.57 -1.80
N PHE A 53 -3.01 11.52 -2.50
CA PHE A 53 -3.08 11.54 -3.98
C PHE A 53 -4.11 12.54 -4.52
N VAL A 54 -5.24 12.74 -3.84
CA VAL A 54 -6.16 13.83 -4.19
C VAL A 54 -5.51 15.19 -4.02
N SER A 55 -4.72 15.39 -2.95
CA SER A 55 -3.95 16.62 -2.72
C SER A 55 -2.94 16.92 -3.84
N LEU A 56 -2.43 15.86 -4.49
CA LEU A 56 -1.52 15.92 -5.64
C LEU A 56 -2.24 16.01 -7.00
N ASP A 57 -3.55 16.31 -7.02
CA ASP A 57 -4.40 16.33 -8.22
C ASP A 57 -4.45 14.98 -8.98
N ALA A 58 -4.08 13.87 -8.33
CA ALA A 58 -4.08 12.53 -8.90
C ALA A 58 -5.34 11.73 -8.52
N VAL A 59 -6.51 12.26 -8.90
CA VAL A 59 -7.81 11.73 -8.47
C VAL A 59 -8.09 10.29 -8.94
N ASP A 60 -7.66 9.94 -10.17
CA ASP A 60 -7.85 8.59 -10.71
C ASP A 60 -7.02 7.56 -9.91
N VAL A 61 -5.78 7.91 -9.54
CA VAL A 61 -4.93 7.09 -8.67
C VAL A 61 -5.56 6.98 -7.28
N ALA A 62 -6.05 8.09 -6.72
CA ALA A 62 -6.72 8.10 -5.42
C ALA A 62 -7.94 7.18 -5.36
N PHE A 63 -8.77 7.15 -6.41
CA PHE A 63 -9.93 6.25 -6.47
C PHE A 63 -9.50 4.78 -6.48
N THR A 64 -8.45 4.43 -7.23
CA THR A 64 -7.96 3.04 -7.24
C THR A 64 -7.36 2.63 -5.90
N GLU A 65 -6.62 3.52 -5.24
CA GLU A 65 -6.05 3.27 -3.92
C GLU A 65 -7.14 3.10 -2.86
N ALA A 66 -8.15 3.97 -2.86
CA ALA A 66 -9.28 3.86 -1.92
C ALA A 66 -10.09 2.57 -2.16
N ALA A 67 -10.37 2.22 -3.42
CA ALA A 67 -11.17 1.04 -3.75
C ALA A 67 -10.42 -0.27 -3.49
N VAL A 68 -9.16 -0.37 -3.93
CA VAL A 68 -8.39 -1.62 -3.88
C VAL A 68 -7.64 -1.74 -2.55
N GLY A 69 -6.90 -0.70 -2.16
CA GLY A 69 -6.06 -0.71 -0.97
C GLY A 69 -6.89 -0.64 0.32
N ALA A 70 -7.76 0.36 0.45
CA ALA A 70 -8.60 0.49 1.64
C ALA A 70 -9.83 -0.45 1.60
N GLY A 71 -10.44 -0.65 0.43
CA GLY A 71 -11.64 -1.46 0.25
C GLY A 71 -11.37 -2.97 0.17
N ILE A 72 -11.07 -3.46 -1.04
CA ILE A 72 -11.01 -4.90 -1.34
C ILE A 72 -9.94 -5.61 -0.51
N SER A 73 -8.73 -5.05 -0.39
CA SER A 73 -7.63 -5.65 0.36
C SER A 73 -8.00 -5.88 1.83
N THR A 74 -8.63 -4.89 2.48
CA THR A 74 -9.12 -5.01 3.86
C THR A 74 -10.12 -6.16 3.99
N VAL A 75 -11.10 -6.25 3.08
CA VAL A 75 -12.10 -7.35 3.08
C VAL A 75 -11.43 -8.71 2.91
N LEU A 76 -10.48 -8.84 1.98
CA LEU A 76 -9.75 -10.10 1.74
C LEU A 76 -8.86 -10.47 2.93
N MET A 77 -8.15 -9.53 3.54
CA MET A 77 -7.33 -9.76 4.74
C MET A 77 -8.19 -10.14 5.94
N LEU A 78 -9.34 -9.48 6.15
CA LEU A 78 -10.32 -9.87 7.17
C LEU A 78 -10.86 -11.29 6.91
N GLY A 79 -11.20 -11.60 5.66
CA GLY A 79 -11.64 -12.94 5.24
C GLY A 79 -10.58 -14.01 5.51
N GLY A 80 -9.31 -13.74 5.19
CA GLY A 80 -8.19 -14.62 5.52
C GLY A 80 -7.97 -14.78 7.03
N MET A 81 -8.20 -13.73 7.81
CA MET A 81 -8.14 -13.79 9.27
C MET A 81 -9.24 -14.65 9.89
N LEU A 82 -10.41 -14.79 9.25
CA LEU A 82 -11.43 -15.73 9.71
C LEU A 82 -10.94 -17.19 9.70
N LEU A 83 -9.92 -17.48 8.89
CA LEU A 83 -9.34 -18.82 8.72
C LEU A 83 -7.93 -18.96 9.32
N THR A 84 -7.40 -17.93 10.00
CA THR A 84 -6.03 -17.92 10.53
C THR A 84 -5.95 -17.40 11.98
N ALA A 85 -4.76 -17.42 12.56
CA ALA A 85 -4.55 -16.98 13.96
C ALA A 85 -4.74 -15.47 14.10
N ARG A 86 -5.27 -14.99 15.23
CA ARG A 86 -5.55 -13.55 15.46
C ARG A 86 -4.33 -12.74 15.92
N ARG A 87 -3.27 -13.41 16.36
CA ARG A 87 -2.04 -12.82 16.89
C ARG A 87 -0.83 -13.29 16.12
N GLU A 88 0.15 -12.40 16.01
CA GLU A 88 1.46 -12.70 15.44
C GLU A 88 2.18 -13.82 16.23
N LYS A 89 2.95 -14.66 15.53
CA LYS A 89 3.84 -15.63 16.17
C LYS A 89 5.05 -14.92 16.77
N PRO A 90 5.59 -15.38 17.93
CA PRO A 90 6.80 -14.81 18.49
C PRO A 90 7.96 -14.87 17.49
N ALA A 91 8.65 -13.74 17.29
CA ALA A 91 9.81 -13.68 16.42
C ALA A 91 10.92 -14.64 16.90
N ALA A 92 11.55 -15.35 15.95
CA ALA A 92 12.68 -16.22 16.26
C ALA A 92 13.88 -15.40 16.74
N LYS A 93 14.52 -15.84 17.83
CA LYS A 93 15.71 -15.19 18.39
C LYS A 93 16.80 -15.06 17.31
N GLY A 94 17.40 -13.87 17.20
CA GLY A 94 18.53 -13.59 16.29
C GLY A 94 18.17 -13.13 14.87
N ARG A 95 16.91 -13.21 14.42
CA ARG A 95 16.52 -12.74 13.06
C ARG A 95 16.24 -11.24 12.97
N ALA A 96 15.85 -10.62 14.08
CA ALA A 96 15.55 -9.19 14.14
C ALA A 96 16.67 -8.26 13.62
N PRO A 97 17.96 -8.43 14.00
CA PRO A 97 19.02 -7.56 13.49
C PRO A 97 19.27 -7.72 11.99
N VAL A 98 19.14 -8.95 11.46
CA VAL A 98 19.28 -9.20 10.02
C VAL A 98 18.14 -8.55 9.24
N ALA A 99 16.89 -8.72 9.70
CA ALA A 99 15.74 -8.08 9.09
C ALA A 99 15.87 -6.54 9.12
N LEU A 100 16.32 -5.98 10.24
CA LEU A 100 16.56 -4.54 10.36
C LEU A 100 17.66 -4.07 9.41
N ALA A 101 18.77 -4.81 9.30
CA ALA A 101 19.85 -4.47 8.37
C ALA A 101 19.37 -4.47 6.91
N VAL A 102 18.54 -5.45 6.52
CA VAL A 102 17.93 -5.49 5.19
C VAL A 102 17.01 -4.29 4.96
N VAL A 103 16.12 -3.97 5.91
CA VAL A 103 15.21 -2.82 5.80
C VAL A 103 15.99 -1.51 5.68
N LEU A 104 17.03 -1.32 6.50
CA LEU A 104 17.86 -0.11 6.45
C LEU A 104 18.65 -0.01 5.14
N ALA A 105 19.20 -1.12 4.65
CA ALA A 105 19.91 -1.16 3.38
C ALA A 105 18.96 -0.82 2.21
N THR A 106 17.77 -1.41 2.17
CA THR A 106 16.75 -1.09 1.15
C THR A 106 16.29 0.36 1.26
N GLY A 107 16.03 0.86 2.47
CA GLY A 107 15.65 2.25 2.69
C GLY A 107 16.73 3.23 2.25
N ALA A 108 17.99 2.96 2.57
CA ALA A 108 19.13 3.77 2.13
C ALA A 108 19.29 3.74 0.60
N ALA A 109 19.09 2.59 -0.04
CA ALA A 109 19.13 2.48 -1.50
C ALA A 109 18.00 3.29 -2.17
N LEU A 110 16.79 3.26 -1.61
CA LEU A 110 15.67 4.07 -2.10
C LEU A 110 15.96 5.58 -1.94
N ILE A 111 16.48 6.02 -0.79
CA ILE A 111 16.86 7.43 -0.56
C ILE A 111 18.02 7.85 -1.49
N TYR A 112 18.98 6.96 -1.74
CA TYR A 112 20.05 7.25 -2.70
C TYR A 112 19.48 7.43 -4.12
N ALA A 113 18.54 6.58 -4.54
CA ALA A 113 17.90 6.69 -5.85
C ALA A 113 17.12 8.01 -6.04
N THR A 114 16.60 8.61 -4.97
CA THR A 114 15.90 9.91 -5.09
C THR A 114 16.86 11.08 -5.39
N THR A 115 18.17 10.91 -5.23
CA THR A 115 19.13 11.98 -5.58
C THR A 115 19.28 12.20 -7.08
N ASP A 116 18.92 11.21 -7.90
CA ASP A 116 18.91 11.28 -9.36
C ASP A 116 17.55 11.75 -9.92
N MET A 117 16.55 11.97 -9.04
CA MET A 117 15.23 12.44 -9.46
C MET A 117 15.21 13.97 -9.60
N PRO A 118 14.46 14.53 -10.58
CA PRO A 118 14.21 15.95 -10.66
C PRO A 118 13.59 16.48 -9.36
N ALA A 119 13.83 17.76 -9.08
CA ALA A 119 13.20 18.41 -7.93
C ALA A 119 11.67 18.34 -8.05
N PHE A 120 11.01 18.12 -6.91
CA PHE A 120 9.55 18.06 -6.87
C PHE A 120 8.95 19.37 -7.39
N GLY A 121 8.04 19.25 -8.37
CA GLY A 121 7.38 20.40 -9.01
C GLY A 121 8.22 21.15 -10.04
N ASP A 122 9.40 20.65 -10.45
CA ASP A 122 10.21 21.30 -11.50
C ASP A 122 9.47 21.30 -12.86
N PRO A 123 9.13 22.48 -13.42
CA PRO A 123 8.48 22.56 -14.73
C PRO A 123 9.31 21.96 -15.87
N ASN A 124 10.63 21.90 -15.71
CA ASN A 124 11.56 21.36 -16.71
C ASN A 124 11.87 19.88 -16.49
N ALA A 125 11.21 19.22 -15.54
CA ALA A 125 11.37 17.78 -15.35
C ALA A 125 11.04 17.04 -16.65
N PRO A 126 11.78 15.98 -17.02
CA PRO A 126 11.54 15.23 -18.25
C PRO A 126 10.08 14.79 -18.44
N ALA A 127 9.38 14.46 -17.34
CA ALA A 127 7.97 14.10 -17.37
C ALA A 127 7.05 15.25 -17.83
N ASN A 128 7.40 16.50 -17.53
CA ASN A 128 6.59 17.68 -17.79
C ASN A 128 6.80 18.26 -19.20
N ILE A 129 8.02 18.18 -19.75
CA ILE A 129 8.36 18.81 -21.04
C ILE A 129 8.28 17.87 -22.26
N SER A 130 8.15 16.57 -22.02
CA SER A 130 8.19 15.56 -23.10
C SER A 130 6.79 15.01 -23.39
N ILE A 131 6.61 13.72 -23.18
CA ILE A 131 5.40 12.98 -23.52
C ILE A 131 4.19 13.47 -22.68
N GLY A 132 4.43 13.92 -21.44
CA GLY A 132 3.37 14.47 -20.59
C GLY A 132 2.68 15.69 -21.21
N GLN A 133 3.46 16.67 -21.69
CA GLN A 133 2.92 17.84 -22.39
C GLN A 133 2.20 17.45 -23.68
N ARG A 134 2.79 16.54 -24.46
CA ARG A 134 2.17 16.04 -25.68
C ARG A 134 0.79 15.42 -25.43
N TYR A 135 0.65 14.61 -24.39
CA TYR A 135 -0.66 14.06 -24.03
C TYR A 135 -1.66 15.16 -23.66
N VAL A 136 -1.25 16.22 -22.96
CA VAL A 136 -2.16 17.33 -22.60
C VAL A 136 -2.64 18.09 -23.83
N GLU A 137 -1.75 18.35 -24.79
CA GLU A 137 -2.03 19.16 -25.97
C GLU A 137 -2.76 18.39 -27.08
N GLU A 138 -2.38 17.13 -27.31
CA GLU A 138 -2.90 16.33 -28.42
C GLU A 138 -4.18 15.54 -28.07
N THR A 139 -4.36 15.12 -26.81
CA THR A 139 -5.54 14.30 -26.40
C THR A 139 -6.86 14.89 -26.87
N PRO A 140 -7.16 16.20 -26.70
CA PRO A 140 -8.45 16.75 -27.12
C PRO A 140 -8.75 16.62 -28.63
N ASN A 141 -7.70 16.52 -29.46
CA ASN A 141 -7.82 16.40 -30.91
C ASN A 141 -7.80 14.94 -31.36
N ASP A 142 -6.96 14.11 -30.74
CA ASP A 142 -6.76 12.71 -31.11
C ASP A 142 -7.83 11.78 -30.53
N ILE A 143 -8.30 12.09 -29.32
CA ILE A 143 -9.14 11.21 -28.50
C ILE A 143 -10.24 12.06 -27.87
N ALA A 144 -11.49 11.85 -28.30
CA ALA A 144 -12.66 12.61 -27.84
C ALA A 144 -13.10 12.28 -26.37
N ILE A 145 -12.17 11.89 -25.51
CA ILE A 145 -12.39 11.58 -24.09
C ILE A 145 -11.77 12.69 -23.25
N PRO A 146 -12.54 13.39 -22.40
CA PRO A 146 -12.04 14.55 -21.66
C PRO A 146 -11.09 14.19 -20.51
N ASN A 147 -11.18 12.98 -19.95
CA ASN A 147 -10.26 12.53 -18.91
C ASN A 147 -8.95 12.04 -19.54
N ILE A 148 -7.88 12.81 -19.31
CA ILE A 148 -6.55 12.54 -19.87
C ILE A 148 -5.94 11.23 -19.39
N VAL A 149 -6.11 10.88 -18.11
CA VAL A 149 -5.55 9.64 -17.54
C VAL A 149 -6.20 8.43 -18.22
N THR A 150 -7.52 8.47 -18.39
CA THR A 150 -8.28 7.44 -19.10
C THR A 150 -7.84 7.35 -20.56
N ALA A 151 -7.67 8.48 -21.25
CA ALA A 151 -7.18 8.50 -22.63
C ALA A 151 -5.77 7.89 -22.75
N VAL A 152 -4.87 8.22 -21.81
CA VAL A 152 -3.52 7.64 -21.77
C VAL A 152 -3.57 6.14 -21.52
N LEU A 153 -4.27 5.68 -20.49
CA LEU A 153 -4.31 4.26 -20.12
C LEU A 153 -5.05 3.40 -21.15
N ALA A 154 -6.14 3.88 -21.73
CA ALA A 154 -6.96 3.10 -22.66
C ALA A 154 -6.52 3.20 -24.12
N SER A 155 -5.87 4.31 -24.52
CA SER A 155 -5.49 4.55 -25.91
C SER A 155 -3.98 4.62 -26.10
N TYR A 156 -3.30 5.69 -25.66
CA TYR A 156 -1.85 5.85 -25.93
C TYR A 156 -1.00 4.70 -25.35
N ARG A 157 -1.40 4.16 -24.20
CA ARG A 157 -0.72 3.06 -23.49
C ARG A 157 -1.65 1.87 -23.23
N GLY A 158 -2.62 1.65 -24.12
CA GLY A 158 -3.60 0.56 -24.01
C GLY A 158 -2.99 -0.85 -23.88
N PHE A 159 -1.81 -1.08 -24.47
CA PHE A 159 -1.11 -2.36 -24.36
C PHE A 159 -0.59 -2.64 -22.94
N ASP A 160 -0.14 -1.62 -22.21
CA ASP A 160 0.32 -1.77 -20.82
C ASP A 160 -0.88 -2.17 -19.94
N THR A 161 -2.02 -1.48 -20.10
CA THR A 161 -3.29 -1.77 -19.40
C THR A 161 -3.85 -3.16 -19.75
N LEU A 162 -3.72 -3.61 -21.00
CA LEU A 162 -4.08 -4.98 -21.40
C LEU A 162 -3.22 -6.01 -20.66
N GLY A 163 -1.92 -5.75 -20.54
CA GLY A 163 -0.99 -6.57 -19.77
C GLY A 163 -1.35 -6.64 -18.29
N GLU A 164 -1.62 -5.50 -17.67
CA GLU A 164 -2.09 -5.42 -16.27
C GLU A 164 -3.39 -6.20 -16.06
N THR A 165 -4.35 -6.05 -16.97
CA THR A 165 -5.63 -6.79 -16.93
C THR A 165 -5.41 -8.30 -17.03
N MET A 166 -4.50 -8.76 -17.90
CA MET A 166 -4.14 -10.18 -18.03
C MET A 166 -3.51 -10.73 -16.75
N VAL A 167 -2.66 -9.95 -16.08
CA VAL A 167 -2.04 -10.34 -14.80
C VAL A 167 -3.09 -10.49 -13.70
N ILE A 168 -3.98 -9.49 -13.53
CA ILE A 168 -5.05 -9.54 -12.51
C ILE A 168 -6.01 -10.69 -12.79
N PHE A 169 -6.39 -10.88 -14.06
CA PHE A 169 -7.26 -11.99 -14.47
C PHE A 169 -6.63 -13.35 -14.15
N THR A 170 -5.35 -13.52 -14.46
CA THR A 170 -4.60 -14.75 -14.18
C THR A 170 -4.45 -14.99 -12.68
N ALA A 171 -4.18 -13.95 -11.89
CA ALA A 171 -4.15 -14.03 -10.43
C ALA A 171 -5.53 -14.45 -9.87
N GLY A 172 -6.62 -13.90 -10.41
CA GLY A 172 -7.98 -14.29 -10.06
C GLY A 172 -8.28 -15.76 -10.34
N ILE A 173 -7.94 -16.26 -11.53
CA ILE A 173 -8.06 -17.69 -11.87
C ILE A 173 -7.21 -18.54 -10.94
N ALA A 174 -5.96 -18.14 -10.68
CA ALA A 174 -5.07 -18.89 -9.80
C ALA A 174 -5.63 -19.02 -8.38
N VAL A 175 -6.20 -17.94 -7.83
CA VAL A 175 -6.87 -17.97 -6.52
C VAL A 175 -8.10 -18.89 -6.55
N ILE A 176 -8.94 -18.82 -7.58
CA ILE A 176 -10.13 -19.69 -7.71
C ILE A 176 -9.70 -21.16 -7.81
N LEU A 177 -8.67 -21.48 -8.58
CA LEU A 177 -8.16 -22.85 -8.70
C LEU A 177 -7.56 -23.34 -7.39
N LEU A 178 -6.80 -22.51 -6.67
CA LEU A 178 -6.24 -22.85 -5.36
C LEU A 178 -7.32 -23.11 -4.29
N LEU A 179 -8.41 -22.34 -4.32
CA LEU A 179 -9.52 -22.50 -3.37
C LEU A 179 -10.52 -23.59 -3.79
N GLY A 180 -10.74 -23.77 -5.10
CA GLY A 180 -11.74 -24.69 -5.67
C GLY A 180 -11.24 -26.12 -5.90
N ALA A 181 -9.94 -26.33 -6.12
CA ALA A 181 -9.36 -27.65 -6.29
C ALA A 181 -9.07 -28.32 -4.93
N GLY A 182 -10.11 -28.86 -4.29
CA GLY A 182 -9.96 -29.86 -3.22
C GLY A 182 -9.96 -29.35 -1.78
N SER A 183 -11.04 -28.67 -1.37
CA SER A 183 -11.38 -28.34 0.03
C SER A 183 -11.71 -29.60 0.88
N GLY A 184 -10.75 -30.53 0.95
CA GLY A 184 -10.86 -31.78 1.70
C GLY A 184 -9.75 -32.01 2.72
N ARG A 185 -8.79 -31.08 2.90
CA ARG A 185 -7.65 -31.29 3.80
C ARG A 185 -7.51 -30.20 4.85
N GLY A 186 -8.25 -30.43 5.94
CA GLY A 186 -7.71 -30.37 7.30
C GLY A 186 -7.20 -29.01 7.74
N GLY A 187 -8.12 -28.14 8.15
CA GLY A 187 -7.80 -27.05 9.05
C GLY A 187 -7.06 -27.60 10.28
N ARG A 188 -5.75 -27.41 10.32
CA ARG A 188 -4.95 -27.69 11.51
C ARG A 188 -5.51 -26.80 12.60
N LYS A 189 -6.19 -27.38 13.60
CA LYS A 189 -6.71 -26.64 14.77
C LYS A 189 -5.57 -25.80 15.33
N VAL A 190 -5.64 -24.49 15.12
CA VAL A 190 -4.73 -23.54 15.75
C VAL A 190 -5.27 -23.41 17.17
N ALA A 191 -4.75 -24.24 18.08
CA ALA A 191 -5.03 -24.10 19.50
C ALA A 191 -4.37 -22.81 19.99
N ASP A 192 -5.15 -21.89 20.54
CA ASP A 192 -4.63 -20.75 21.28
C ASP A 192 -3.82 -21.28 22.48
N ARG A 193 -2.56 -20.82 22.60
CA ARG A 193 -1.61 -21.27 23.64
C ARG A 193 -2.09 -21.06 25.08
N GLU A 194 -3.11 -20.23 25.29
CA GLU A 194 -3.71 -20.04 26.63
C GLU A 194 -4.26 -21.34 27.22
N ALA A 195 -4.63 -22.34 26.40
CA ALA A 195 -5.01 -23.66 26.88
C ALA A 195 -3.78 -24.53 27.24
N SER A 196 -2.71 -24.47 26.44
CA SER A 196 -1.49 -25.27 26.63
C SER A 196 -0.72 -24.87 27.89
N ASP A 197 -0.68 -23.58 28.22
CA ASP A 197 0.04 -23.08 29.40
C ASP A 197 -0.75 -23.37 30.70
N ARG A 198 -2.09 -23.44 30.63
CA ARG A 198 -2.95 -23.85 31.75
C ARG A 198 -2.91 -25.36 31.98
N GLU A 199 -2.81 -26.18 30.94
CA GLU A 199 -2.63 -27.63 31.07
C GLU A 199 -1.25 -27.99 31.63
N ALA A 200 -0.19 -27.28 31.20
CA ALA A 200 1.15 -27.46 31.74
C ALA A 200 1.22 -27.09 33.24
N SER A 201 0.60 -25.98 33.67
CA SER A 201 0.60 -25.60 35.09
C SER A 201 -0.23 -26.52 35.98
N ASN A 202 -1.26 -27.19 35.43
CA ASN A 202 -2.14 -28.08 36.20
C ASN A 202 -1.63 -29.53 36.21
N GLY A 203 -0.73 -29.90 35.30
CA GLY A 203 -0.07 -31.21 35.25
C GLY A 203 1.13 -31.37 36.20
N GLU A 204 1.75 -30.27 36.63
CA GLU A 204 2.84 -30.28 37.62
C GLU A 204 2.33 -30.31 39.08
N ALA A 205 1.03 -30.15 39.30
CA ALA A 205 0.41 -30.10 40.63
C ALA A 205 -0.18 -31.45 41.11
N LYS A 206 0.20 -32.58 40.49
CA LYS A 206 -0.31 -33.91 40.82
C LYS A 206 0.82 -34.94 40.98
#